data_AF-A0A4R1QFM6-F1
#
_entry.id   AF-A0A4R1QFM6-F1
#
_cell.length_a   1.000
_cell.length_b   1.000
_cell.length_c   1.000
_cell.angle_alpha   90.00
_cell.angle_beta   90.00
_cell.angle_gamma   90.00
#
_symmetry.space_group_name_H-M   'P 1'
#
loop_
_entity.id
_entity.type
_entity.pdbx_description
1 polymer ?
#
loop_
_entity_poly.entity_id
_entity_poly.type
_entity_poly.pdbx_seq_one_letter_code
_entity_poly.pdbx_strand_id
1 'polypeptide(L)'
;MSEQKRVRRTSQQIAADLDQQIAELNESIQEVEAKKAEAAAKFDAKIDSINEKIRKLQARKHDLLTPKKRAPRKTKAQQIKSLVTKAQKSGMKLNEIAEKLGVSIEE
;
A
#
# COMPACT_ATOMS: atom_id res chain seq x y z
N MET A 1 61.43 -54.77 20.94
CA MET A 1 60.36 -53.91 20.39
C MET A 1 59.84 -53.05 21.54
N SER A 2 60.39 -51.85 21.71
CA SER A 2 59.95 -50.93 22.77
C SER A 2 58.61 -50.31 22.37
N GLU A 3 57.53 -50.69 23.05
CA GLU A 3 56.21 -50.10 22.88
C GLU A 3 56.24 -48.60 23.21
N GLN A 4 56.13 -47.78 22.17
CA GLN A 4 56.00 -46.34 22.31
C GLN A 4 54.58 -46.04 22.80
N LYS A 5 54.42 -45.81 24.11
CA LYS A 5 53.13 -45.40 24.70
C LYS A 5 52.66 -44.12 24.02
N ARG A 6 51.44 -44.14 23.47
CA ARG A 6 50.80 -42.96 22.87
C ARG A 6 50.77 -41.81 23.88
N VAL A 7 51.28 -40.65 23.47
CA VAL A 7 51.22 -39.42 24.27
C VAL A 7 49.75 -39.04 24.46
N ARG A 8 49.30 -38.94 25.71
CA ARG A 8 47.95 -38.44 26.03
C ARG A 8 47.92 -36.94 25.76
N ARG A 9 46.80 -36.44 25.20
CA ARG A 9 46.58 -35.00 25.02
C ARG A 9 46.65 -34.29 26.38
N THR A 10 47.26 -33.11 26.40
CA THR A 10 47.25 -32.23 27.58
C THR A 10 45.86 -31.62 27.77
N SER A 11 45.52 -31.21 28.98
CA SER A 11 44.24 -30.54 29.25
C SER A 11 44.06 -29.27 28.42
N GLN A 12 45.15 -28.54 28.15
CA GLN A 12 45.14 -27.35 27.30
C GLN A 12 44.81 -27.66 25.84
N GLN A 13 45.34 -28.77 25.29
CA GLN A 13 45.00 -29.21 23.94
C GLN A 13 43.53 -29.61 23.82
N ILE A 14 42.98 -30.29 24.84
CA ILE A 14 41.57 -30.64 24.87
C ILE A 14 40.69 -29.38 24.95
N ALA A 15 41.07 -28.39 25.76
CA ALA A 15 40.36 -27.12 25.84
C ALA A 15 40.34 -26.38 24.49
N ALA A 16 41.48 -26.30 23.80
CA ALA A 16 41.56 -25.66 22.49
C ALA A 16 40.72 -26.39 21.42
N ASP A 17 40.73 -27.74 21.43
CA ASP A 17 39.87 -28.54 20.53
C ASP A 17 38.38 -28.24 20.80
N LEU A 18 37.98 -28.10 22.07
CA LEU A 18 36.60 -27.76 22.46
C LEU A 18 36.23 -26.32 22.08
N ASP A 19 37.14 -25.36 22.27
CA ASP A 19 36.93 -23.98 21.87
C ASP A 19 36.71 -23.86 20.35
N GLN A 20 37.45 -24.64 19.55
CA GLN A 20 37.23 -24.72 18.11
C GLN A 20 35.85 -25.29 17.78
N GLN A 21 35.42 -26.37 18.43
CA GLN A 21 34.07 -26.93 18.24
C GLN A 21 32.97 -25.94 18.61
N ILE A 22 33.15 -25.17 19.70
CA ILE A 22 32.22 -24.12 20.12
C ILE A 22 32.16 -23.01 19.06
N ALA A 23 33.30 -22.62 18.48
CA ALA A 23 33.34 -21.62 17.42
C ALA A 23 32.57 -22.07 16.16
N GLU A 24 32.78 -23.31 15.71
CA GLU A 24 32.07 -23.91 14.56
C GLU A 24 30.55 -23.97 14.79
N LEU A 25 30.13 -24.32 16.02
CA LEU A 25 28.71 -24.34 16.39
C LEU A 25 28.11 -22.92 16.42
N ASN A 26 28.83 -21.92 16.90
CA ASN A 26 28.38 -20.53 16.90
C ASN A 26 28.22 -19.98 15.47
N GLU A 27 29.13 -20.31 14.55
CA GLU A 27 29.00 -19.95 13.13
C GLU A 27 27.74 -20.60 12.52
N SER A 28 27.50 -21.88 12.80
CA SER A 28 26.29 -22.59 12.37
C SER A 28 25.01 -21.94 12.91
N ILE A 29 25.02 -21.45 14.16
CA ILE A 29 23.89 -20.71 14.74
C ILE A 29 23.65 -19.42 13.95
N GLN A 30 24.70 -18.64 13.67
CA GLN A 30 24.57 -17.38 12.92
C GLN A 30 24.00 -17.60 11.52
N GLU A 31 24.42 -18.64 10.80
CA GLU A 31 23.84 -18.98 9.50
C GLU A 31 22.34 -19.31 9.58
N VAL A 32 21.94 -20.06 10.61
CA VAL A 32 20.53 -20.42 10.82
C VAL A 32 19.71 -19.19 11.17
N GLU A 33 20.24 -18.28 11.99
CA GLU A 33 19.60 -17.01 12.32
C GLU A 33 19.42 -16.12 11.08
N ALA A 34 20.44 -16.03 10.22
CA ALA A 34 20.36 -15.31 8.96
C ALA A 34 19.26 -15.88 8.04
N LYS A 35 19.21 -17.21 7.87
CA LYS A 35 18.15 -17.89 7.09
C LYS A 35 16.77 -17.64 7.69
N LYS A 36 16.65 -17.65 9.02
CA LYS A 36 15.39 -17.35 9.72
C LYS A 36 14.95 -15.92 9.47
N ALA A 37 15.87 -14.95 9.53
CA ALA A 37 15.56 -13.54 9.26
C ALA A 37 15.11 -13.32 7.81
N GLU A 38 15.78 -13.96 6.84
CA GLU A 38 15.38 -13.88 5.43
C GLU A 38 13.99 -14.51 5.20
N ALA A 39 13.72 -15.66 5.82
CA ALA A 39 12.41 -16.29 5.73
C ALA A 39 11.31 -15.43 6.38
N ALA A 40 11.58 -14.86 7.56
CA ALA A 40 10.66 -13.94 8.24
C ALA A 40 10.31 -12.74 7.34
N ALA A 41 11.30 -12.10 6.73
CA ALA A 41 11.08 -10.97 5.83
C ALA A 41 10.20 -11.35 4.62
N LYS A 42 10.35 -12.56 4.06
CA LYS A 42 9.47 -13.06 2.98
C LYS A 42 8.02 -13.25 3.45
N PHE A 43 7.82 -13.74 4.67
CA PHE A 43 6.48 -13.89 5.23
C PHE A 43 5.84 -12.54 5.58
N ASP A 44 6.61 -11.61 6.14
CA ASP A 44 6.13 -10.26 6.43
C ASP A 44 5.68 -9.53 5.16
N ALA A 45 6.47 -9.59 4.09
CA ALA A 45 6.07 -9.05 2.78
C ALA A 45 4.76 -9.67 2.24
N LYS A 46 4.54 -10.97 2.50
CA LYS A 46 3.30 -11.65 2.12
C LYS A 46 2.12 -11.19 2.97
N ILE A 47 2.33 -11.01 4.28
CA ILE A 47 1.33 -10.48 5.21
C ILE A 47 0.92 -9.07 4.78
N ASP A 48 1.87 -8.21 4.43
CA ASP A 48 1.61 -6.85 3.95
C ASP A 48 0.78 -6.85 2.66
N SER A 49 1.14 -7.69 1.69
CA SER A 49 0.35 -7.83 0.45
C SER A 49 -1.09 -8.29 0.73
N ILE A 50 -1.29 -9.20 1.68
CA ILE A 50 -2.63 -9.65 2.09
C ILE A 50 -3.38 -8.51 2.78
N ASN A 51 -2.74 -7.77 3.69
CA ASN A 51 -3.32 -6.62 4.38
C ASN A 51 -3.74 -5.52 3.42
N GLU A 52 -2.95 -5.23 2.37
CA GLU A 52 -3.34 -4.30 1.32
C GLU A 52 -4.60 -4.74 0.57
N LYS A 53 -4.72 -6.05 0.26
CA LYS A 53 -5.93 -6.60 -0.37
C LYS A 53 -7.13 -6.46 0.55
N ILE A 54 -6.97 -6.74 1.84
CA ILE A 54 -8.02 -6.55 2.85
C ILE A 54 -8.45 -5.08 2.90
N ARG A 55 -7.51 -4.13 2.96
CA ARG A 55 -7.81 -2.69 2.95
C ARG A 55 -8.59 -2.26 1.71
N LYS A 56 -8.19 -2.72 0.52
CA LYS A 56 -8.90 -2.44 -0.74
C LYS A 56 -10.33 -2.99 -0.71
N LEU A 57 -10.54 -4.20 -0.21
CA LEU A 57 -11.87 -4.79 -0.07
C LEU A 57 -12.72 -4.06 0.96
N GLN A 58 -12.15 -3.64 2.09
CA GLN A 58 -12.82 -2.84 3.10
C GLN A 58 -13.25 -1.48 2.56
N ALA A 59 -12.38 -0.78 1.81
CA ALA A 59 -12.72 0.47 1.14
C ALA A 59 -13.87 0.28 0.15
N ARG A 60 -13.80 -0.75 -0.70
CA ARG A 60 -14.88 -1.07 -1.64
C ARG A 60 -16.20 -1.42 -0.92
N LYS A 61 -16.14 -2.15 0.19
CA LYS A 61 -17.32 -2.46 1.02
C LYS A 61 -17.92 -1.19 1.61
N HIS A 62 -17.07 -0.28 2.12
CA HIS A 62 -17.50 1.02 2.64
C HIS A 62 -18.19 1.83 1.53
N ASP A 63 -17.56 2.01 0.38
CA ASP A 63 -18.12 2.77 -0.75
C ASP A 63 -19.46 2.21 -1.26
N LEU A 64 -19.62 0.89 -1.24
CA LEU A 64 -20.87 0.23 -1.58
C LEU A 64 -21.97 0.53 -0.55
N LEU A 65 -21.64 0.48 0.74
CA LEU A 65 -22.59 0.70 1.84
C LEU A 65 -22.93 2.19 2.00
N THR A 66 -22.00 3.08 1.67
CA THR A 66 -22.19 4.53 1.68
C THR A 66 -22.11 5.05 0.24
N PRO A 67 -23.12 4.79 -0.60
CA PRO A 67 -23.11 5.25 -1.97
C PRO A 67 -23.02 6.78 -1.98
N LYS A 68 -22.05 7.31 -2.73
CA LYS A 68 -21.86 8.75 -2.89
C LYS A 68 -23.18 9.39 -3.33
N LYS A 69 -23.72 10.31 -2.53
CA LYS A 69 -24.91 11.08 -2.91
C LYS A 69 -24.64 11.78 -4.23
N ARG A 70 -25.34 11.35 -5.29
CA ARG A 70 -25.25 12.00 -6.60
C ARG A 70 -25.89 13.37 -6.48
N ALA A 71 -25.27 14.38 -7.08
CA ALA A 71 -25.91 15.69 -7.19
C ALA A 71 -27.27 15.50 -7.88
N PRO A 72 -28.34 16.15 -7.39
CA PRO A 72 -29.64 16.05 -8.03
C PRO A 72 -29.53 16.48 -9.48
N ARG A 73 -30.30 15.82 -10.36
CA ARG A 73 -30.40 16.23 -11.75
C ARG A 73 -30.90 17.67 -11.76
N LYS A 74 -30.23 18.55 -12.51
CA LYS A 74 -30.68 19.93 -12.67
C LYS A 74 -32.09 19.92 -13.24
N THR A 75 -32.99 20.67 -12.62
CA THR A 75 -34.35 20.85 -13.14
C THR A 75 -34.30 21.63 -14.46
N LYS A 76 -35.34 21.54 -15.30
CA LYS A 76 -35.42 22.32 -16.55
C LYS A 76 -35.20 23.82 -16.30
N ALA A 77 -35.80 24.35 -15.23
CA ALA A 77 -35.62 25.76 -14.83
C ALA A 77 -34.16 26.09 -14.49
N GLN A 78 -33.43 25.22 -13.78
CA GLN A 78 -32.01 25.43 -13.50
C GLN A 78 -31.14 25.33 -14.75
N GLN A 79 -31.48 24.46 -15.69
CA GLN A 79 -30.80 24.35 -16.98
C GLN A 79 -30.97 25.65 -17.78
N ILE A 80 -32.19 26.14 -17.90
CA ILE A 80 -32.53 27.42 -18.56
C ILE A 80 -31.76 28.57 -17.91
N LYS A 81 -31.82 28.70 -16.57
CA LYS A 81 -31.04 29.72 -15.84
C LYS A 81 -29.55 29.63 -16.18
N SER A 82 -28.97 28.43 -16.13
CA SER A 82 -27.54 28.25 -16.42
C SER A 82 -27.16 28.58 -17.87
N LEU A 83 -28.07 28.35 -18.82
CA LEU A 83 -27.88 28.67 -20.22
C LEU A 83 -27.86 30.20 -20.42
N VAL A 84 -28.84 30.90 -19.84
CA VAL A 84 -28.92 32.36 -19.88
C VAL A 84 -27.71 32.99 -19.19
N THR A 85 -27.33 32.50 -18.01
CA THR A 85 -26.12 32.98 -17.30
C THR A 85 -24.85 32.76 -18.11
N LYS A 86 -24.73 31.66 -18.86
CA LYS A 86 -23.59 31.43 -19.76
C LYS A 86 -23.57 32.42 -20.91
N ALA A 87 -24.72 32.68 -21.53
CA ALA A 87 -24.84 33.64 -22.62
C ALA A 87 -24.47 35.07 -22.17
N GLN A 88 -24.91 35.46 -20.97
CA GLN A 88 -24.49 36.72 -20.33
C GLN A 88 -22.98 36.76 -20.06
N LYS A 89 -22.39 35.67 -19.55
CA LYS A 89 -20.94 35.57 -19.33
C LYS A 89 -20.12 35.63 -20.62
N SER A 90 -20.69 35.21 -21.74
CA SER A 90 -20.08 35.39 -23.07
C SER A 90 -20.23 36.81 -23.63
N GLY A 91 -20.79 37.75 -22.86
CA GLY A 91 -20.93 39.15 -23.24
C GLY A 91 -22.20 39.49 -24.01
N MET A 92 -23.14 38.55 -24.19
CA MET A 92 -24.43 38.84 -24.83
C MET A 92 -25.34 39.62 -23.86
N LYS A 93 -25.98 40.66 -24.36
CA LYS A 93 -26.97 41.42 -23.58
C LYS A 93 -28.29 40.66 -23.46
N LEU A 94 -29.10 40.99 -22.46
CA LEU A 94 -30.36 40.30 -22.19
C LEU A 94 -31.32 40.34 -23.41
N ASN A 95 -31.39 41.49 -24.08
CA ASN A 95 -32.23 41.68 -25.27
C ASN A 95 -31.74 40.84 -26.45
N GLU A 96 -30.43 40.75 -26.68
CA GLU A 96 -29.82 39.93 -27.73
C GLU A 96 -30.06 38.43 -27.50
N ILE A 97 -30.06 38.01 -26.22
CA ILE A 97 -30.39 36.63 -25.84
C ILE A 97 -31.88 36.34 -26.11
N ALA A 98 -32.76 37.27 -25.75
CA ALA A 98 -34.20 37.15 -25.95
C ALA A 98 -34.56 37.07 -27.44
N GLU A 99 -33.95 37.93 -28.27
CA GLU A 99 -34.10 37.94 -29.73
C GLU A 99 -33.64 36.60 -30.35
N LYS A 100 -32.48 36.08 -29.95
CA LYS A 100 -31.99 34.76 -30.41
C LYS A 100 -32.84 33.59 -29.95
N LEU A 101 -33.49 33.71 -28.79
CA LEU A 101 -34.41 32.69 -28.27
C LEU A 101 -35.84 32.86 -28.83
N GLY A 102 -36.13 33.93 -29.56
CA GLY A 102 -37.47 34.23 -30.09
C GLY A 102 -38.48 34.55 -28.98
N VAL A 103 -38.04 35.13 -27.87
CA VAL A 103 -38.89 35.47 -26.72
C VAL A 103 -38.90 36.97 -26.52
N SER A 104 -40.07 37.57 -26.31
CA SER A 104 -40.18 38.97 -25.89
C SER A 104 -39.98 39.09 -24.38
N ILE A 105 -39.16 40.05 -23.95
CA ILE A 105 -39.08 40.42 -22.54
C ILE A 105 -40.28 41.32 -22.27
N GLU A 106 -41.34 40.76 -21.68
CA GLU A 106 -42.40 41.57 -21.06
C GLU A 106 -41.81 42.22 -19.79
N GLU A 107 -42.07 43.52 -19.59
CA GLU A 107 -41.55 44.31 -18.45
C GLU A 107 -42.05 43.82 -17.09
#